data_AF-A0A9P7DDN7-F1
#
_entry.id   AF-A0A9P7DDN7-F1
#
_cell.length_a   1.000
_cell.length_b   1.000
_cell.length_c   1.000
_cell.angle_alpha   90.00
_cell.angle_beta   90.00
_cell.angle_gamma   90.00
#
_symmetry.space_group_name_H-M   'P 1'
#
loop_
_entity.id
_entity.type
_entity.pdbx_description
1 polymer ?
#
loop_
_entity_poly.entity_id
_entity_poly.type
_entity_poly.pdbx_seq_one_letter_code
_entity_poly.pdbx_strand_id
1 'polypeptide(L)'
;MFPTPQILSSALSKLSTPFRRSQLGLFHGKTKQYGNNVPHSKHKTRRTWLPNVHTKRLMSDALGRDLKVKLTTRALKSINKHGGVDNYLLRTKPDLLGMEGMRLRILVRERLDVKRAEDEALVQTQAKIQLEKEMKEAKQKRRAQAAHARKTREVRQNITGGIFGSVGSSTQLNAS
;
A
#
# COMPACT_ATOMS: atom_id res chain seq x y z
N MET A 1 48.95 18.10 -0.33
CA MET A 1 48.28 17.07 0.49
C MET A 1 46.95 16.78 -0.17
N PHE A 2 46.78 15.63 -0.83
CA PHE A 2 45.53 15.36 -1.57
C PHE A 2 44.42 14.97 -0.58
N PRO A 3 43.29 15.67 -0.52
CA PRO A 3 42.19 15.27 0.34
C PRO A 3 41.60 13.97 -0.20
N THR A 4 41.73 12.87 0.54
CA THR A 4 41.08 11.60 0.18
C THR A 4 39.57 11.83 0.18
N PRO A 5 38.85 11.66 -0.95
CA PRO A 5 37.41 11.88 -0.98
C PRO A 5 36.71 10.85 -0.09
N GLN A 6 35.89 11.31 0.86
CA GLN A 6 35.15 10.47 1.81
C GLN A 6 34.29 9.40 1.13
N ILE A 7 33.95 9.61 -0.14
CA ILE A 7 33.12 8.74 -0.99
C ILE A 7 33.75 7.34 -1.13
N LEU A 8 35.08 7.22 -1.26
CA LEU A 8 35.75 5.93 -1.50
C LEU A 8 35.83 5.04 -0.24
N SER A 9 35.78 5.61 0.96
CA SER A 9 35.88 4.85 2.22
C SER A 9 34.67 3.92 2.44
N SER A 10 33.47 4.36 2.02
CA SER A 10 32.22 3.61 2.19
C SER A 10 32.03 2.47 1.17
N ALA A 11 32.67 2.60 0.00
CA ALA A 11 32.59 1.61 -1.08
C ALA A 11 33.57 0.45 -0.85
N LEU A 12 34.74 0.71 -0.26
CA LEU A 12 35.79 -0.29 -0.06
C LEU A 12 35.43 -1.35 0.99
N SER A 13 34.68 -0.98 2.04
CA SER A 13 34.20 -1.93 3.06
C SER A 13 33.18 -2.93 2.53
N LYS A 14 32.55 -2.64 1.38
CA LYS A 14 31.56 -3.49 0.71
C LYS A 14 32.19 -4.48 -0.27
N LEU A 15 33.39 -4.18 -0.80
CA LEU A 15 34.02 -4.97 -1.86
C LEU A 15 34.61 -6.31 -1.36
N SER A 16 34.95 -6.38 -0.06
CA SER A 16 35.51 -7.58 0.56
C SER A 16 34.73 -7.94 1.83
N THR A 17 33.58 -8.59 1.67
CA THR A 17 33.02 -9.34 2.80
C THR A 17 33.66 -10.73 2.84
N PRO A 18 34.38 -11.11 3.90
CA PRO A 18 35.11 -12.38 3.98
C PRO A 18 34.18 -13.62 3.95
N PHE A 19 32.85 -13.42 4.01
CA PHE A 19 31.86 -14.48 4.02
C PHE A 19 30.78 -14.27 2.94
N ARG A 20 31.14 -14.54 1.67
CA ARG A 20 30.23 -14.40 0.50
C ARG A 20 28.87 -15.09 0.69
N ARG A 21 28.83 -16.19 1.43
CA ARG A 21 27.60 -16.94 1.74
C ARG A 21 26.57 -16.09 2.48
N SER A 22 26.95 -15.12 3.31
CA SER A 22 25.97 -14.27 4.00
C SER A 22 25.24 -13.29 3.08
N GLN A 23 25.78 -13.01 1.89
CA GLN A 23 25.15 -12.12 0.91
C GLN A 23 23.98 -12.78 0.16
N LEU A 24 23.97 -14.12 0.09
CA LEU A 24 23.00 -14.90 -0.66
C LEU A 24 21.74 -15.28 0.16
N GLY A 25 21.58 -14.74 1.35
CA GLY A 25 20.45 -15.05 2.23
C GLY A 25 20.33 -14.04 3.37
N LEU A 26 19.45 -14.31 4.34
CA LEU A 26 19.19 -13.41 5.45
C LEU A 26 19.99 -13.85 6.70
N PHE A 27 21.14 -13.20 6.90
CA PHE A 27 22.06 -13.52 7.99
C PHE A 27 22.00 -12.55 9.17
N HIS A 28 21.29 -11.42 9.04
CA HIS A 28 21.13 -10.42 10.10
C HIS A 28 22.48 -10.00 10.71
N GLY A 29 23.44 -9.71 9.83
CA GLY A 29 24.82 -9.33 10.17
C GLY A 29 25.68 -10.44 10.78
N LYS A 30 25.22 -11.69 10.85
CA LYS A 30 26.04 -12.81 11.35
C LYS A 30 27.05 -13.24 10.29
N THR A 31 28.32 -13.30 10.70
CA THR A 31 29.45 -13.74 9.87
C THR A 31 30.15 -14.94 10.50
N LYS A 32 31.06 -15.56 9.74
CA LYS A 32 31.96 -16.62 10.22
C LYS A 32 32.98 -16.03 11.19
N GLN A 33 33.15 -16.66 12.35
CA GLN A 33 34.17 -16.28 13.32
C GLN A 33 35.39 -17.20 13.22
N TYR A 34 36.58 -16.62 13.36
CA TYR A 34 37.85 -17.33 13.35
C TYR A 34 38.49 -17.27 14.73
N GLY A 35 39.23 -18.31 15.12
CA GLY A 35 39.96 -18.35 16.39
C GLY A 35 40.61 -19.69 16.63
N ASN A 36 40.82 -20.04 17.90
CA ASN A 36 41.58 -21.23 18.27
C ASN A 36 40.79 -22.12 19.24
N ASN A 37 41.02 -23.42 19.19
CA ASN A 37 40.76 -24.31 20.32
C ASN A 37 41.92 -24.18 21.31
N VAL A 38 41.61 -24.07 22.60
CA VAL A 38 42.63 -23.92 23.66
C VAL A 38 42.45 -25.07 24.64
N PRO A 39 43.31 -26.11 24.57
CA PRO A 39 43.30 -27.18 25.55
C PRO A 39 44.01 -26.76 26.84
N HIS A 40 43.96 -27.61 27.86
CA HIS A 40 44.63 -27.40 29.14
C HIS A 40 46.16 -27.23 28.99
N SER A 41 46.77 -27.97 28.06
CA SER A 41 48.20 -27.84 27.69
C SER A 41 48.55 -26.54 26.95
N LYS A 42 47.57 -25.68 26.65
CA LYS A 42 47.72 -24.39 25.94
C LYS A 42 48.30 -24.50 24.51
N HIS A 43 48.46 -25.69 23.95
CA HIS A 43 48.79 -25.88 22.53
C HIS A 43 47.58 -25.56 21.65
N LYS A 44 47.54 -24.33 21.11
CA LYS A 44 46.39 -23.79 20.38
C LYS A 44 46.29 -24.37 18.97
N THR A 45 45.10 -24.81 18.56
CA THR A 45 44.81 -25.24 17.18
C THR A 45 43.79 -24.31 16.52
N ARG A 46 43.90 -24.02 15.22
CA ARG A 46 42.96 -23.12 14.51
C ARG A 46 41.58 -23.78 14.38
N ARG A 47 40.51 -23.02 14.64
CA ARG A 47 39.12 -23.44 14.41
C ARG A 47 38.27 -22.30 13.85
N THR A 48 37.12 -22.66 13.31
CA THR A 48 36.15 -21.68 12.79
C THR A 48 34.76 -21.98 13.32
N TRP A 49 33.98 -20.94 13.63
CA TRP A 49 32.59 -21.07 14.05
C TRP A 49 31.68 -20.50 12.97
N LEU A 50 30.76 -21.34 12.50
CA LEU A 50 29.76 -20.97 11.51
C LEU A 50 28.45 -20.59 12.22
N PRO A 51 27.69 -19.63 11.67
CA PRO A 51 26.34 -19.38 12.14
C PRO A 51 25.43 -20.57 11.84
N ASN A 52 24.41 -20.78 12.67
CA ASN A 52 23.39 -21.79 12.44
C ASN A 52 22.43 -21.32 11.33
N VAL A 53 22.50 -21.97 10.16
CA VAL A 53 21.79 -21.58 8.93
C VAL A 53 20.83 -22.68 8.48
N HIS A 54 19.58 -22.31 8.25
CA HIS A 54 18.51 -23.19 7.76
C HIS A 54 17.94 -22.67 6.45
N THR A 55 17.55 -23.55 5.53
CA THR A 55 16.77 -23.18 4.34
C THR A 55 15.30 -23.32 4.67
N LYS A 56 14.51 -22.24 4.57
CA LYS A 56 13.08 -22.23 4.87
C LYS A 56 12.30 -21.51 3.77
N ARG A 57 11.04 -21.88 3.61
CA ARG A 57 10.05 -21.16 2.82
C ARG A 57 9.28 -20.24 3.75
N LEU A 58 9.15 -18.98 3.38
CA LEU A 58 8.40 -17.98 4.12
C LEU A 58 7.40 -17.33 3.18
N MET A 59 6.14 -17.23 3.59
CA MET A 59 5.12 -16.53 2.81
C MET A 59 5.41 -15.02 2.84
N SER A 60 5.29 -14.37 1.68
CA SER A 60 5.31 -12.90 1.54
C SER A 60 3.92 -12.45 1.12
N ASP A 61 3.30 -11.58 1.92
CA ASP A 61 1.95 -11.06 1.69
C ASP A 61 1.95 -10.04 0.54
N ALA A 62 3.02 -9.24 0.45
CA ALA A 62 3.18 -8.28 -0.63
C ALA A 62 3.33 -8.96 -1.98
N LEU A 63 4.15 -10.02 -2.06
CA LEU A 63 4.43 -10.72 -3.32
C LEU A 63 3.43 -11.84 -3.63
N GLY A 64 2.62 -12.28 -2.66
CA GLY A 64 1.65 -13.36 -2.82
C GLY A 64 2.28 -14.74 -3.10
N ARG A 65 3.54 -14.95 -2.71
CA ARG A 65 4.27 -16.21 -2.96
C ARG A 65 5.26 -16.56 -1.86
N ASP A 66 5.64 -17.83 -1.84
CA ASP A 66 6.68 -18.34 -0.94
C ASP A 66 8.09 -17.96 -1.39
N LEU A 67 8.86 -17.40 -0.47
CA LEU A 67 10.28 -17.12 -0.63
C LEU A 67 11.11 -18.24 0.00
N LYS A 68 11.83 -19.00 -0.82
CA LYS A 68 12.81 -20.00 -0.34
C LYS A 68 14.16 -19.31 -0.11
N VAL A 69 14.49 -19.04 1.15
CA VAL A 69 15.72 -18.33 1.55
C VAL A 69 16.54 -19.09 2.59
N LYS A 70 17.85 -18.86 2.57
CA LYS A 70 18.76 -19.31 3.64
C LYS A 70 18.73 -18.28 4.76
N LEU A 71 18.42 -18.74 5.98
CA LEU A 71 18.19 -17.90 7.14
C LEU A 71 19.10 -18.33 8.28
N THR A 72 19.63 -17.38 9.03
CA THR A 72 20.16 -17.69 10.36
C THR A 72 19.03 -17.78 11.39
N THR A 73 19.24 -18.50 12.49
CA THR A 73 18.26 -18.53 13.60
C THR A 73 17.96 -17.15 14.17
N ARG A 74 18.94 -16.23 14.19
CA ARG A 74 18.74 -14.83 14.59
C ARG A 74 17.84 -14.06 13.62
N ALA A 75 18.05 -14.25 12.31
CA ALA A 75 17.18 -13.64 11.30
C ALA A 75 15.75 -14.17 11.45
N LEU A 76 15.58 -15.49 11.62
CA LEU A 76 14.27 -16.11 11.84
C LEU A 76 13.56 -15.56 13.07
N LYS A 77 14.26 -15.42 14.20
CA LYS A 77 13.71 -14.79 15.42
C LYS A 77 13.28 -13.34 15.18
N SER A 78 14.04 -12.59 14.39
CA SER A 78 13.74 -11.19 14.06
C SER A 78 12.52 -11.09 13.14
N ILE A 79 12.41 -11.96 12.13
CA ILE A 79 11.24 -12.07 11.25
C ILE A 79 9.96 -12.28 12.08
N ASN A 80 9.99 -13.23 13.02
CA ASN A 80 8.85 -13.49 13.90
C ASN A 80 8.53 -12.26 14.78
N LYS A 81 9.54 -11.58 15.32
CA LYS A 81 9.36 -10.34 16.10
C LYS A 81 8.70 -9.22 15.29
N HIS A 82 9.00 -9.13 14.00
CA HIS A 82 8.40 -8.12 13.11
C HIS A 82 7.05 -8.55 12.52
N GLY A 83 6.61 -9.79 12.77
CA GLY A 83 5.33 -10.31 12.29
C GLY A 83 5.32 -10.61 10.79
N GLY A 84 6.44 -11.02 10.20
CA GLY A 84 6.50 -11.40 8.78
C GLY A 84 7.79 -10.99 8.08
N VAL A 85 7.99 -11.51 6.87
CA VAL A 85 9.20 -11.25 6.08
C VAL A 85 9.20 -9.83 5.52
N ASP A 86 8.06 -9.37 5.01
CA ASP A 86 7.97 -8.07 4.36
C ASP A 86 8.26 -6.95 5.37
N ASN A 87 7.67 -7.04 6.57
CA ASN A 87 7.95 -6.12 7.67
C ASN A 87 9.42 -6.17 8.12
N TYR A 88 10.02 -7.36 8.17
CA TYR A 88 11.45 -7.49 8.48
C TYR A 88 12.32 -6.78 7.44
N LEU A 89 12.04 -6.96 6.14
CA LEU A 89 12.81 -6.36 5.06
C LEU A 89 12.70 -4.83 5.08
N LEU A 90 11.51 -4.28 5.35
CA LEU A 90 11.29 -2.83 5.38
C LEU A 90 11.91 -2.16 6.61
N ARG A 91 11.83 -2.77 7.79
CA ARG A 91 12.28 -2.17 9.05
C ARG A 91 13.76 -2.36 9.34
N THR A 92 14.37 -3.41 8.82
CA THR A 92 15.76 -3.75 9.15
C THR A 92 16.76 -2.88 8.38
N LYS A 93 17.88 -2.55 9.04
CA LYS A 93 18.98 -1.77 8.44
C LYS A 93 19.58 -2.49 7.22
N PRO A 94 19.97 -1.76 6.17
CA PRO A 94 20.53 -2.34 4.94
C PRO A 94 21.77 -3.19 5.18
N ASP A 95 22.63 -2.79 6.12
CA ASP A 95 23.89 -3.48 6.43
C ASP A 95 23.69 -4.92 6.92
N LEU A 96 22.52 -5.21 7.52
CA LEU A 96 22.20 -6.53 8.07
C LEU A 96 21.53 -7.47 7.06
N LEU A 97 21.01 -6.94 5.96
CA LEU A 97 20.21 -7.66 4.96
C LEU A 97 21.07 -8.41 3.94
N GLY A 98 22.25 -7.86 3.62
CA GLY A 98 23.07 -8.34 2.50
C GLY A 98 22.40 -8.10 1.14
N MET A 99 23.02 -8.63 0.09
CA MET A 99 22.56 -8.42 -1.29
C MET A 99 21.18 -9.02 -1.56
N GLU A 100 20.96 -10.28 -1.17
CA GLU A 100 19.68 -10.96 -1.40
C GLU A 100 18.55 -10.31 -0.59
N GLY A 101 18.81 -9.93 0.66
CA GLY A 101 17.84 -9.19 1.46
C GLY A 101 17.50 -7.84 0.83
N MET A 102 18.49 -7.12 0.30
CA MET A 102 18.27 -5.86 -0.40
C MET A 102 17.44 -6.04 -1.68
N ARG A 103 17.75 -7.08 -2.46
CA ARG A 103 16.97 -7.45 -3.65
C ARG A 103 15.50 -7.68 -3.31
N LEU A 104 15.23 -8.52 -2.31
CA LEU A 104 13.86 -8.79 -1.86
C LEU A 104 13.16 -7.53 -1.36
N ARG A 105 13.88 -6.65 -0.66
CA ARG A 105 13.33 -5.38 -0.18
C ARG A 105 12.87 -4.47 -1.30
N ILE A 106 13.64 -4.39 -2.40
CA ILE A 106 13.27 -3.62 -3.59
C ILE A 106 11.99 -4.20 -4.20
N LEU A 107 11.96 -5.51 -4.43
CA LEU A 107 10.79 -6.19 -4.99
C LEU A 107 9.52 -5.97 -4.17
N VAL A 108 9.62 -6.07 -2.83
CA VAL A 108 8.49 -5.80 -1.93
C VAL A 108 8.05 -4.35 -2.03
N ARG A 109 8.99 -3.39 -2.07
CA ARG A 109 8.66 -1.96 -2.18
C ARG A 109 7.93 -1.66 -3.48
N GLU A 110 8.47 -2.12 -4.61
CA GLU A 110 7.85 -1.95 -5.93
C GLU A 110 6.43 -2.50 -5.94
N ARG A 111 6.23 -3.70 -5.39
CA ARG A 111 4.89 -4.30 -5.36
C ARG A 111 3.92 -3.56 -4.46
N LEU A 112 4.39 -3.04 -3.31
CA LEU A 112 3.57 -2.22 -2.42
C LEU A 112 3.17 -0.88 -3.06
N ASP A 113 4.06 -0.26 -3.82
CA ASP A 113 3.77 1.01 -4.51
C ASP A 113 2.74 0.80 -5.62
N VAL A 114 2.84 -0.29 -6.40
CA VAL A 114 1.81 -0.69 -7.36
C VAL A 114 0.48 -0.93 -6.64
N LYS A 115 0.49 -1.66 -5.52
CA LYS A 115 -0.74 -1.94 -4.75
C LYS A 115 -1.41 -0.67 -4.22
N ARG A 116 -0.63 0.30 -3.73
CA ARG A 116 -1.14 1.60 -3.30
C ARG A 116 -1.80 2.36 -4.45
N ALA A 117 -1.17 2.38 -5.63
CA ALA A 117 -1.73 3.03 -6.81
C ALA A 117 -3.04 2.34 -7.27
N GLU A 118 -3.10 1.01 -7.20
CA GLU A 118 -4.32 0.23 -7.44
C GLU A 118 -5.43 0.65 -6.45
N ASP A 119 -5.12 0.69 -5.15
CA ASP A 119 -6.05 1.07 -4.09
C ASP A 119 -6.55 2.53 -4.24
N GLU A 120 -5.65 3.47 -4.57
CA GLU A 120 -5.99 4.88 -4.83
C GLU A 120 -6.91 5.04 -6.04
N ALA A 121 -6.66 4.31 -7.13
CA ALA A 121 -7.52 4.32 -8.31
C ALA A 121 -8.92 3.77 -8.00
N LEU A 122 -9.01 2.71 -7.18
CA LEU A 122 -10.29 2.16 -6.73
C LEU A 122 -11.08 3.17 -5.89
N VAL A 123 -10.43 3.91 -4.98
CA VAL A 123 -11.09 4.97 -4.20
C VAL A 123 -11.60 6.09 -5.11
N GLN A 124 -10.80 6.53 -6.09
CA GLN A 124 -11.22 7.58 -7.03
C GLN A 124 -12.41 7.16 -7.89
N THR A 125 -12.41 5.90 -8.38
CA THR A 125 -13.53 5.37 -9.17
C THR A 125 -14.80 5.26 -8.33
N GLN A 126 -14.70 4.76 -7.09
CA GLN A 126 -15.83 4.69 -6.16
C GLN A 126 -16.41 6.08 -5.87
N ALA A 127 -15.57 7.09 -5.64
CA ALA A 127 -16.00 8.47 -5.43
C ALA A 127 -16.72 9.06 -6.66
N LYS A 128 -16.20 8.82 -7.88
CA LYS A 128 -16.87 9.25 -9.13
C LYS A 128 -18.25 8.62 -9.29
N ILE A 129 -18.36 7.31 -9.03
CA ILE A 129 -19.62 6.57 -9.09
C ILE A 129 -20.63 7.14 -8.08
N GLN A 130 -20.17 7.45 -6.86
CA GLN A 130 -21.02 8.00 -5.81
C GLN A 130 -21.56 9.39 -6.18
N LEU A 131 -20.70 10.28 -6.67
CA LEU A 131 -21.11 11.61 -7.14
C LEU A 131 -22.14 11.52 -8.30
N GLU A 132 -21.95 10.59 -9.23
CA GLU A 132 -22.89 10.40 -10.33
C GLU A 132 -24.27 9.94 -9.83
N LYS A 133 -24.31 9.03 -8.84
CA LYS A 133 -25.55 8.59 -8.18
C LYS A 133 -26.23 9.75 -7.47
N GLU A 134 -25.49 10.53 -6.68
CA GLU A 134 -26.01 11.70 -5.96
C GLU A 134 -26.58 12.76 -6.90
N MET A 135 -25.90 13.04 -8.02
CA MET A 135 -26.39 13.98 -9.04
C MET A 135 -27.66 13.49 -9.73
N LYS A 136 -27.77 12.18 -10.02
CA LYS A 136 -29.00 11.57 -10.57
C LYS A 136 -30.16 11.68 -9.60
N GLU A 137 -29.95 11.38 -8.33
CA GLU A 137 -30.96 11.53 -7.28
C GLU A 137 -31.38 12.99 -7.07
N ALA A 138 -30.43 13.92 -7.03
CA ALA A 138 -30.71 15.35 -6.94
C ALA A 138 -31.51 15.85 -8.15
N LYS A 139 -31.18 15.40 -9.36
CA LYS A 139 -31.94 15.70 -10.59
C LYS A 139 -33.36 15.15 -10.52
N GLN A 140 -33.55 13.92 -10.01
CA GLN A 140 -34.87 13.33 -9.79
C GLN A 140 -35.68 14.13 -8.76
N LYS A 141 -35.07 14.49 -7.62
CA LYS A 141 -35.68 15.34 -6.58
C LYS A 141 -36.09 16.71 -7.14
N ARG A 142 -35.21 17.38 -7.89
CA ARG A 142 -35.51 18.65 -8.57
C ARG A 142 -36.65 18.51 -9.58
N ARG A 143 -36.69 17.43 -10.37
CA ARG A 143 -37.79 17.14 -11.31
C ARG A 143 -39.12 16.92 -10.57
N ALA A 144 -39.12 16.14 -9.48
CA ALA A 144 -40.29 15.89 -8.66
C ALA A 144 -40.80 17.18 -7.99
N GLN A 145 -39.91 18.00 -7.43
CA GLN A 145 -40.23 19.30 -6.85
C GLN A 145 -40.81 20.26 -7.91
N ALA A 146 -40.23 20.33 -9.11
CA ALA A 146 -40.74 21.14 -10.21
C ALA A 146 -42.14 20.66 -10.68
N ALA A 147 -42.37 19.35 -10.74
CA ALA A 147 -43.68 18.78 -11.07
C ALA A 147 -44.74 19.11 -10.00
N HIS A 148 -44.37 19.03 -8.72
CA HIS A 148 -45.23 19.43 -7.61
C HIS A 148 -45.55 20.94 -7.63
N ALA A 149 -44.54 21.78 -7.89
CA ALA A 149 -44.72 23.23 -8.06
C ALA A 149 -45.63 23.58 -9.25
N ARG A 150 -45.58 22.81 -10.35
CA ARG A 150 -46.51 22.95 -11.48
C ARG A 150 -47.94 22.59 -11.08
N LYS A 151 -48.17 21.43 -10.47
CA LYS A 151 -49.49 21.01 -9.96
C LYS A 151 -50.11 22.02 -8.99
N THR A 152 -49.34 22.51 -8.03
CA THR A 152 -49.81 23.52 -7.06
C THR A 152 -50.15 24.85 -7.74
N ARG A 153 -49.38 25.26 -8.76
CA ARG A 153 -49.68 26.45 -9.58
C ARG A 153 -50.93 26.29 -10.43
N GLU A 154 -51.15 25.13 -11.06
CA GLU A 154 -52.37 24.80 -11.81
C GLU A 154 -53.61 24.83 -10.91
N VAL A 155 -53.55 24.20 -9.73
CA VAL A 155 -54.63 24.25 -8.74
C VAL A 155 -54.95 25.69 -8.33
N ARG A 156 -53.94 26.52 -8.05
CA ARG A 156 -54.13 27.95 -7.76
C ARG A 156 -54.81 28.70 -8.92
N GLN A 157 -54.37 28.49 -10.16
CA GLN A 157 -54.94 29.15 -11.35
C GLN A 157 -56.41 28.77 -11.58
N ASN A 158 -56.76 27.50 -11.38
CA ASN A 158 -58.13 27.02 -11.49
C ASN A 158 -59.04 27.61 -10.39
N ILE A 159 -58.54 27.77 -9.17
CA ILE A 159 -59.28 28.41 -8.07
C ILE A 159 -59.50 29.91 -8.35
N THR A 160 -58.48 30.64 -8.84
CA THR A 160 -58.62 32.07 -9.18
C THR A 160 -59.46 32.32 -10.43
N GLY A 161 -59.42 31.42 -11.42
CA GLY A 161 -60.27 31.48 -12.61
C GLY A 161 -61.75 31.24 -12.32
N GLY A 162 -62.06 30.51 -11.25
CA GLY A 162 -63.43 30.31 -10.77
C GLY A 162 -64.04 31.51 -10.03
N ILE A 163 -63.23 32.49 -9.60
CA ILE A 163 -63.69 33.62 -8.76
C ILE A 163 -63.92 34.92 -9.57
N PHE A 164 -63.32 35.07 -10.76
CA PHE A 164 -63.45 36.29 -11.60
C PHE A 164 -64.33 36.13 -12.86
N GLY A 165 -65.04 35.00 -13.02
CA GLY A 165 -65.80 34.65 -14.24
C GLY A 165 -67.33 34.80 -14.19
N SER A 166 -67.90 35.72 -13.40
CA SER A 166 -69.37 35.84 -13.27
C SER A 166 -69.94 37.28 -13.26
N VAL A 167 -69.61 38.12 -14.25
CA VAL A 167 -70.41 39.34 -14.50
C VAL A 167 -70.57 39.60 -16.00
N GLY A 168 -71.81 39.76 -16.45
CA GLY A 168 -72.20 40.27 -17.78
C GLY A 168 -72.84 39.23 -18.71
N SER A 169 -74.07 38.79 -18.43
CA SER A 169 -75.33 39.30 -19.01
C SER A 169 -75.61 38.85 -20.46
N SER A 170 -76.54 37.91 -20.56
CA SER A 170 -77.30 37.51 -21.74
C SER A 170 -78.00 38.69 -22.41
N THR A 171 -77.86 38.83 -23.73
CA THR A 171 -78.84 39.53 -24.56
C THR A 171 -78.95 38.77 -25.89
N GLN A 172 -79.97 37.91 -26.00
CA GLN A 172 -80.49 37.46 -27.29
C GLN A 172 -81.67 38.39 -27.61
N LEU A 173 -81.57 39.14 -28.71
CA LEU A 173 -82.71 39.77 -29.38
C LEU A 173 -82.87 39.10 -30.73
N ASN A 174 -84.00 38.41 -30.89
CA ASN A 174 -84.56 37.96 -32.16
C ASN A 174 -84.94 39.17 -33.01
N ALA A 175 -84.70 39.10 -34.32
CA ALA A 175 -85.56 39.75 -35.30
C ALA A 175 -85.44 39.05 -36.65
N SER A 176 -86.58 38.54 -37.11
CA SER A 176 -86.97 38.42 -38.51
C SER A 176 -87.28 39.80 -39.10
#